data_AF-A0A0G1F522-F1
#
_entry.id   AF-A0A0G1F522-F1
#
_cell.length_a   1.000
_cell.length_b   1.000
_cell.length_c   1.000
_cell.angle_alpha   90.00
_cell.angle_beta   90.00
_cell.angle_gamma   90.00
#
_symmetry.space_group_name_H-M   'P 1'
#
loop_
_entity.id
_entity.type
_entity.pdbx_description
1 polymer ?
#
loop_
_entity_poly.entity_id
_entity_poly.type
_entity_poly.pdbx_seq_one_letter_code
_entity_poly.pdbx_strand_id
1 'polypeptide(L)'
;MWKIGIAAFFVQLSLNSVWSIIFFGLQNPGWALVDIVLLWLAIVWTIAVFYKISKLAAYLLVPYLLWVSFASYLNYSIWMLN
;
A
#
# COMPACT_ATOMS: atom_id res chain seq x y z
N MET A 1 16.97 7.03 12.88
CA MET A 1 16.60 5.73 12.26
C MET A 1 15.19 5.31 12.64
N TRP A 2 14.80 5.26 13.92
CA TRP A 2 13.44 4.86 14.35
C TRP A 2 12.31 5.80 13.89
N LYS A 3 12.54 7.12 13.92
CA LYS A 3 11.54 8.12 13.47
C LYS A 3 11.11 7.94 12.00
N ILE A 4 12.03 7.51 11.15
CA ILE A 4 11.77 7.33 9.70
C ILE A 4 10.91 6.08 9.46
N GLY A 5 11.14 5.00 10.21
CA GLY A 5 10.31 3.80 10.14
C GLY A 5 8.88 4.04 10.59
N ILE A 6 8.68 4.84 11.65
CA ILE A 6 7.35 5.21 12.14
C ILE A 6 6.63 6.13 11.13
N ALA A 7 7.33 7.12 10.57
CA ALA A 7 6.75 7.99 9.54
C ALA A 7 6.32 7.19 8.30
N ALA A 8 7.16 6.27 7.81
CA ALA A 8 6.81 5.40 6.70
C ALA A 8 5.59 4.51 7.02
N PHE A 9 5.52 3.98 8.25
CA PHE A 9 4.37 3.20 8.72
C PHE A 9 3.07 4.02 8.74
N PHE A 10 3.11 5.27 9.22
CA PHE A 10 1.93 6.14 9.19
C PHE A 10 1.52 6.50 7.77
N VAL A 11 2.48 6.76 6.88
CA VAL A 11 2.19 7.07 5.47
C VAL A 11 1.48 5.90 4.78
N GLN A 12 1.99 4.66 4.92
CA GLN A 12 1.28 3.50 4.34
C GLN A 12 -0.12 3.32 4.96
N LEU A 13 -0.30 3.59 6.24
CA LEU A 13 -1.58 3.41 6.93
C LEU A 13 -2.62 4.43 6.47
N SER A 14 -2.21 5.69 6.33
CA SER A 14 -3.05 6.75 5.79
C SER A 14 -3.44 6.44 4.35
N LEU A 15 -2.49 6.08 3.49
CA LEU A 15 -2.77 5.67 2.09
C LEU A 15 -3.71 4.46 2.03
N ASN A 16 -3.54 3.48 2.92
CA ASN A 16 -4.41 2.30 2.96
C ASN A 16 -5.85 2.66 3.34
N SER A 17 -6.01 3.61 4.26
CA SER A 17 -7.31 4.11 4.68
C SER A 17 -7.99 4.91 3.54
N VAL A 18 -7.23 5.79 2.87
CA VAL A 18 -7.70 6.58 1.73
C VAL A 18 -8.13 5.67 0.58
N TRP A 19 -7.36 4.63 0.27
CA TRP A 19 -7.71 3.66 -0.76
C TRP A 19 -9.08 3.02 -0.52
N SER A 20 -9.36 2.54 0.69
CA SER A 20 -10.66 1.97 1.04
C SER A 20 -11.79 2.99 0.88
N ILE A 21 -11.56 4.26 1.24
CA ILE A 21 -12.55 5.33 1.11
C ILE A 21 -12.82 5.65 -0.37
N ILE A 22 -11.79 5.72 -1.22
CA ILE A 22 -11.98 6.04 -2.65
C ILE A 22 -12.65 4.88 -3.37
N PHE A 23 -12.24 3.65 -3.06
CA PHE A 23 -12.78 2.46 -3.72
C PHE A 23 -14.21 2.15 -3.29
N PHE A 24 -14.50 2.11 -1.98
CA PHE A 24 -15.84 1.78 -1.47
C PHE A 24 -16.76 3.00 -1.33
N GLY A 25 -16.23 4.16 -0.96
CA GLY A 25 -17.03 5.36 -0.71
C GLY A 25 -17.31 6.16 -1.98
N LEU A 26 -16.27 6.49 -2.75
CA LEU A 26 -16.41 7.26 -3.99
C LEU A 26 -16.73 6.40 -5.21
N GLN A 27 -16.65 5.07 -5.08
CA GLN A 27 -16.87 4.09 -6.16
C GLN A 27 -16.14 4.45 -7.47
N ASN A 28 -14.97 5.10 -7.34
CA ASN A 28 -14.20 5.57 -8.48
C ASN A 28 -12.91 4.74 -8.62
N PRO A 29 -12.95 3.62 -9.36
CA PRO A 29 -11.82 2.72 -9.48
C PRO A 29 -10.60 3.38 -10.16
N GLY A 30 -10.81 4.40 -10.99
CA GLY A 30 -9.70 5.14 -11.62
C GLY A 30 -8.82 5.88 -10.61
N TRP A 31 -9.42 6.62 -9.67
CA TRP A 31 -8.66 7.26 -8.59
C TRP A 31 -8.12 6.26 -7.58
N ALA A 32 -8.86 5.18 -7.30
CA ALA A 32 -8.40 4.13 -6.40
C ALA A 32 -7.16 3.40 -6.93
N LEU A 33 -6.99 3.29 -8.26
CA LEU A 33 -5.78 2.77 -8.90
C LEU A 33 -4.55 3.64 -8.63
N VAL A 34 -4.68 4.96 -8.73
CA VAL A 34 -3.56 5.87 -8.46
C VAL A 34 -3.13 5.76 -6.99
N ASP A 35 -4.11 5.74 -6.08
CA ASP A 35 -3.87 5.61 -4.64
C ASP A 35 -3.22 4.26 -4.29
N ILE A 36 -3.65 3.16 -4.92
CA ILE A 36 -3.09 1.84 -4.61
C ILE A 36 -1.65 1.69 -5.11
N VAL A 37 -1.28 2.33 -6.22
CA VAL A 37 0.10 2.37 -6.70
C VAL A 37 0.98 3.19 -5.74
N LEU A 38 0.48 4.33 -5.24
CA LEU A 38 1.15 5.12 -4.21
C LEU A 38 1.33 4.33 -2.91
N LEU A 39 0.29 3.61 -2.47
CA LEU A 39 0.35 2.72 -1.32
C LEU A 39 1.42 1.64 -1.53
N TRP A 40 1.45 1.02 -2.71
CA TRP A 40 2.43 -0.03 -3.03
C TRP A 40 3.87 0.49 -2.92
N LEU A 41 4.15 1.69 -3.46
CA LEU A 41 5.46 2.34 -3.32
C LEU A 41 5.78 2.68 -1.86
N ALA A 42 4.81 3.14 -1.07
CA ALA A 42 4.99 3.41 0.35
C ALA A 42 5.32 2.14 1.15
N ILE A 43 4.72 1.00 0.80
CA ILE A 43 5.02 -0.30 1.42
C ILE A 43 6.44 -0.73 1.08
N VAL A 44 6.86 -0.65 -0.19
CA VAL A 44 8.24 -0.97 -0.61
C VAL A 44 9.24 -0.08 0.11
N TRP A 45 8.94 1.23 0.24
CA TRP A 45 9.78 2.15 1.00
C TRP A 45 9.88 1.74 2.48
N THR A 46 8.75 1.39 3.09
CA THR A 46 8.70 0.89 4.48
C THR A 46 9.52 -0.38 4.64
N ILE A 47 9.41 -1.34 3.71
CA ILE A 47 10.22 -2.56 3.68
C ILE A 47 11.71 -2.21 3.62
N ALA A 48 12.13 -1.30 2.72
CA ALA A 48 13.54 -0.92 2.57
C ALA A 48 14.11 -0.26 3.85
N VAL A 49 13.33 0.57 4.53
CA VAL A 49 13.71 1.19 5.81
C VAL A 49 13.79 0.13 6.92
N PHE A 50 12.79 -0.74 7.04
CA PHE A 50 12.77 -1.80 8.05
C PHE A 50 13.84 -2.86 7.80
N TYR A 51 14.19 -3.14 6.54
CA TYR A 51 15.25 -4.10 6.18
C TYR A 51 16.61 -3.70 6.76
N LYS A 52 16.90 -2.39 6.86
CA LYS A 52 18.11 -1.86 7.50
C LYS A 52 18.10 -1.97 9.02
N ILE A 53 16.93 -2.13 9.64
CA ILE A 53 16.76 -2.17 11.11
C ILE A 53 16.62 -3.62 11.58
N SER A 54 15.72 -4.40 10.97
CA SER A 54 15.45 -5.80 11.27
C SER A 54 14.91 -6.54 10.04
N LYS A 55 15.68 -7.52 9.56
CA LYS A 55 15.28 -8.38 8.43
C LYS A 55 13.96 -9.13 8.69
N LEU A 56 13.67 -9.46 9.95
CA LEU A 56 12.46 -10.18 10.33
C LEU A 56 11.20 -9.32 10.17
N ALA A 57 11.30 -8.02 10.49
CA ALA A 57 10.21 -7.07 10.27
C ALA A 57 9.96 -6.83 8.78
N ALA A 58 11.01 -6.82 7.95
CA ALA A 58 10.86 -6.74 6.50
C ALA A 58 10.16 -7.98 5.92
N TYR A 59 10.48 -9.18 6.41
CA TYR A 59 9.81 -10.41 5.97
C TYR A 59 8.31 -10.43 6.32
N LEU A 60 7.91 -9.88 7.46
CA LEU A 60 6.49 -9.75 7.85
C LEU A 60 5.68 -8.85 6.91
N LEU A 61 6.33 -7.94 6.18
CA LEU A 61 5.69 -7.05 5.20
C LEU A 61 5.59 -7.67 3.80
N VAL A 62 6.29 -8.78 3.51
CA VAL A 62 6.22 -9.47 2.21
C VAL A 62 4.81 -10.02 1.90
N PRO A 63 4.11 -10.70 2.84
CA PRO A 63 2.72 -11.12 2.62
C PRO A 63 1.78 -9.92 2.37
N TYR A 64 2.05 -8.79 3.03
CA TYR A 64 1.27 -7.57 2.86
C TYR A 64 1.47 -6.96 1.46
N LEU A 65 2.70 -6.94 0.96
CA LEU A 65 2.99 -6.51 -0.41
C LEU A 65 2.27 -7.39 -1.44
N LEU A 66 2.26 -8.71 -1.24
CA LEU A 66 1.53 -9.66 -2.11
C LEU A 66 0.03 -9.37 -2.11
N TRP A 67 -0.55 -9.11 -0.94
CA TRP A 67 -1.97 -8.74 -0.82
C TRP A 67 -2.28 -7.44 -1.55
N VAL A 68 -1.46 -6.40 -1.38
CA VAL A 68 -1.68 -5.11 -2.07
C VAL A 68 -1.51 -5.25 -3.58
N SER A 69 -0.55 -6.05 -4.07
CA SER A 69 -0.45 -6.38 -5.50
C SER A 69 -1.72 -7.05 -6.04
N PHE A 70 -2.30 -7.99 -5.28
CA PHE A 70 -3.56 -8.62 -5.66
C PHE A 70 -4.72 -7.62 -5.68
N ALA A 71 -4.82 -6.76 -4.66
CA ALA A 71 -5.81 -5.69 -4.60
C ALA A 71 -5.65 -4.71 -5.78
N SER A 72 -4.41 -4.41 -6.21
CA SER A 72 -4.14 -3.54 -7.36
C SER A 72 -4.65 -4.17 -8.65
N TYR A 73 -4.40 -5.46 -8.83
CA TYR A 73 -4.89 -6.20 -9.99
C TYR A 73 -6.43 -6.29 -10.01
N LEU A 74 -7.06 -6.50 -8.86
CA LEU A 74 -8.51 -6.51 -8.73
C LEU A 74 -9.09 -5.14 -9.10
N ASN A 75 -8.51 -4.06 -8.57
CA ASN A 75 -8.94 -2.70 -8.87
C ASN A 75 -8.78 -2.36 -10.36
N TYR A 76 -7.65 -2.75 -10.95
CA TYR A 76 -7.42 -2.64 -12.39
C TYR A 76 -8.46 -3.39 -13.22
N SER A 77 -8.78 -4.62 -12.83
CA SER A 77 -9.79 -5.44 -13.52
C SER A 77 -11.17 -4.79 -13.45
N ILE A 78 -11.54 -4.20 -12.31
CA ILE A 78 -12.81 -3.50 -12.13
C ILE A 78 -12.85 -2.21 -12.96
N TRP A 79 -11.76 -1.46 -13.01
CA TRP A 79 -11.66 -0.28 -13.88
C TRP A 79 -11.78 -0.64 -15.37
N MET A 80 -11.17 -1.75 -15.80
CA MET A 80 -11.24 -2.21 -17.19
C MET A 80 -12.64 -2.70 -17.59
N LEU A 81 -13.41 -3.25 -16.64
CA LEU A 81 -14.74 -3.80 -16.88
C LEU A 81 -15.88 -2.77 -16.76
N ASN A 82 -15.59 -1.55 -16.30
CA ASN A 82 -16.57 -0.49 -16.06
C ASN A 82 -16.36 0.69 -17.00
#